data_AF-A0A840HYZ9-F1
#
_entry.id   AF-A0A840HYZ9-F1
#
_cell.length_a   1.000
_cell.length_b   1.000
_cell.length_c   1.000
_cell.angle_alpha   90.00
_cell.angle_beta   90.00
_cell.angle_gamma   90.00
#
_symmetry.space_group_name_H-M   'P 1'
#
loop_
_entity.id
_entity.type
_entity.pdbx_description
1 polymer ?
#
loop_
_entity_poly.entity_id
_entity_poly.type
_entity_poly.pdbx_seq_one_letter_code
_entity_poly.pdbx_strand_id
1 'polypeptide(L)' 'MISGKVYRNTLPYSCPGLGFEEKFMYKTSLSQLCSVDIITVLNSGGRGLDRGASCGLGKFQPMTKIPSKG' A
#
# COMPACT_ATOMS: atom_id res chain seq x y z
N MET A 1 1.00 -14.25 10.10
CA MET A 1 0.53 -14.48 8.72
C MET A 1 0.30 -15.97 8.54
N ILE A 2 -0.96 -16.39 8.51
CA ILE A 2 -1.37 -17.79 8.29
C ILE A 2 -1.94 -17.84 6.87
N SER A 3 -1.38 -18.70 6.02
CA SER A 3 -1.75 -18.93 4.61
C SER A 3 -1.35 -17.79 3.65
N GLY A 4 -0.67 -18.13 2.55
CA GLY A 4 -0.22 -17.21 1.48
C GLY A 4 -1.35 -16.57 0.66
N LYS A 5 -2.40 -16.09 1.32
CA LYS A 5 -3.49 -15.34 0.73
C LYS A 5 -2.96 -13.98 0.32
N VAL A 6 -3.09 -13.68 -0.97
CA VAL A 6 -2.72 -12.39 -1.53
C VAL A 6 -4.00 -11.59 -1.69
N TYR A 7 -3.94 -10.31 -1.33
CA TYR A 7 -5.04 -9.39 -1.51
C TYR A 7 -4.55 -8.19 -2.32
N ARG A 8 -5.41 -7.72 -3.23
CA ARG A 8 -5.21 -6.48 -3.96
C ARG A 8 -6.02 -5.37 -3.29
N ASN A 9 -5.41 -4.22 -3.09
CA ASN A 9 -6.08 -3.00 -2.69
C ASN A 9 -5.95 -2.00 -3.83
N THR A 10 -7.07 -1.57 -4.42
CA THR A 10 -7.09 -0.49 -5.40
C THR A 10 -7.56 0.77 -4.70
N LEU A 11 -6.74 1.82 -4.71
CA LEU A 11 -7.08 3.07 -4.05
C LEU A 11 -8.29 3.72 -4.73
N PRO A 12 -9.29 4.21 -3.97
CA PRO A 12 -10.48 4.85 -4.55
C PRO A 12 -10.15 6.20 -5.18
N TYR A 13 -9.07 6.83 -4.75
CA TYR A 13 -8.54 8.08 -5.28
C TYR A 13 -7.04 7.92 -5.55
N SER A 14 -6.53 8.65 -6.55
CA SER A 14 -5.10 8.67 -6.82
C SER A 14 -4.33 9.20 -5.60
N CYS A 15 -3.15 8.61 -5.36
CA CYS A 15 -2.28 9.05 -4.28
C CYS A 15 -1.04 9.75 -4.87
N PRO A 16 -0.90 11.07 -4.69
CA PRO A 16 0.19 11.83 -5.30
C PRO A 16 1.57 11.25 -4.96
N GLY A 17 2.40 11.04 -5.98
CA GLY A 17 3.76 10.50 -5.83
C GLY A 17 3.85 8.98 -5.67
N LEU A 18 2.76 8.27 -5.33
CA LEU A 18 2.82 6.84 -5.02
C LEU A 18 3.35 5.99 -6.18
N GLY A 19 2.90 6.25 -7.41
CA GLY A 19 3.36 5.50 -8.59
C GLY A 19 4.80 5.82 -9.02
N PHE A 20 5.34 6.96 -8.60
CA PHE A 20 6.72 7.35 -8.89
C PHE A 20 7.68 6.80 -7.83
N GLU A 21 7.32 6.92 -6.54
CA GLU A 21 8.14 6.46 -5.44
C GLU A 21 8.07 4.95 -5.24
N GLU A 22 6.93 4.32 -5.60
CA GLU A 22 6.63 2.90 -5.37
C GLU A 22 6.86 2.45 -3.91
N LYS A 23 6.84 3.40 -2.98
CA LYS A 23 7.19 3.22 -1.56
C LYS A 23 6.20 3.96 -0.68
N PHE A 24 5.74 3.30 0.36
CA PHE A 24 4.82 3.86 1.33
C PHE A 24 4.99 3.19 2.69
N MET A 25 4.60 3.90 3.74
CA MET A 25 4.41 3.33 5.08
C MET A 25 2.91 3.24 5.40
N TYR A 26 2.57 2.38 6.35
CA TYR A 26 1.22 2.24 6.88
C TYR A 26 1.26 2.06 8.40
N LYS A 27 0.16 2.37 9.07
CA LYS A 27 -0.08 2.05 10.47
C LYS A 27 -1.40 1.31 10.55
N THR A 28 -1.40 0.14 11.17
CA THR A 28 -2.62 -0.65 11.33
C THR A 28 -3.41 -0.16 12.54
N SER A 29 -4.72 0.01 12.38
CA SER A 29 -5.62 0.32 13.51
C SER A 29 -5.90 -0.92 14.37
N LEU A 30 -5.74 -2.12 13.81
CA LEU A 30 -5.93 -3.42 14.45
C LEU A 30 -4.69 -4.31 14.22
N SER A 31 -4.81 -5.61 14.50
CA SER A 31 -3.77 -6.62 14.24
C SER A 31 -3.50 -6.90 12.75
N GLN A 32 -4.21 -6.23 11.84
CA GLN A 32 -4.08 -6.37 10.38
C GLN A 32 -4.36 -5.03 9.69
N LEU A 33 -3.91 -4.89 8.44
CA LEU A 33 -4.21 -3.73 7.61
C LEU A 33 -5.66 -3.80 7.13
N CYS A 34 -6.45 -2.80 7.47
CA CYS A 34 -7.87 -2.70 7.15
C CYS A 34 -8.12 -1.59 6.12
N SER A 35 -9.25 -1.62 5.42
CA SER A 35 -9.62 -0.58 4.44
C SER A 35 -9.83 0.82 5.05
N VAL A 36 -9.94 0.91 6.37
CA VAL A 36 -10.06 2.18 7.11
C VAL A 36 -8.70 2.79 7.46
N ASP A 37 -7.62 2.04 7.28
CA ASP A 37 -6.27 2.55 7.49
C ASP A 37 -5.83 3.44 6.32
N ILE A 38 -4.80 4.24 6.56
CA ILE A 38 -4.18 5.11 5.55
C ILE A 38 -2.76 4.65 5.25
N ILE A 39 -2.32 4.90 4.03
CA ILE A 39 -0.91 4.83 3.65
C ILE A 39 -0.34 6.24 3.55
N THR A 40 0.95 6.38 3.80
CA THR A 40 1.72 7.60 3.56
C THR A 40 2.84 7.28 2.59
N VAL A 41 2.88 7.98 1.46
CA VAL A 41 3.97 7.85 0.47
C VAL A 41 5.29 8.23 1.12
N LEU A 42 6.35 7.49 0.80
CA LEU A 42 7.70 7.80 1.26
C LEU A 42 8.49 8.39 0.08
N ASN A 43 8.77 9.68 0.17
CA ASN A 43 9.53 10.42 -0.83
C ASN A 43 11.02 10.15 -0.65
N SER A 44 11.73 10.04 -1.76
CA SER A 44 13.19 9.92 -1.77
C SER A 44 13.82 11.31 -1.67
N GLY A 45 14.16 11.75 -0.45
CA GLY A 45 14.77 13.05 -0.17
C GLY A 45 16.28 12.97 0.05
N GLY A 46 16.99 14.08 -0.17
CA GLY A 46 18.47 14.12 -0.16
C GLY A 46 19.16 13.69 1.15
N ARG A 47 18.44 13.56 2.27
CA ARG A 47 18.97 13.02 3.54
C ARG A 47 18.24 11.78 4.06
N GLY A 48 17.30 11.20 3.30
CA GLY A 48 16.56 10.01 3.72
C GLY A 48 15.16 9.89 3.15
N LEU A 49 14.32 9.14 3.85
CA LEU A 49 12.90 8.96 3.51
C LEU A 49 12.08 10.05 4.19
N ASP A 50 11.43 10.89 3.39
CA ASP A 50 10.51 11.91 3.86
C ASP A 50 9.05 11.47 3.67
N ARG A 51 8.15 11.96 4.52
CA ARG A 51 6.72 11.65 4.42
C ARG A 51 6.05 12.54 3.36
N GLY A 52 5.45 11.91 2.36
CA GLY A 52 4.67 12.54 1.32
C GLY A 52 3.16 12.53 1.58
N ALA A 53 2.38 12.44 0.51
CA ALA A 53 0.92 12.42 0.58
C ALA A 53 0.40 11.22 1.41
N SER A 54 -0.73 11.42 2.09
CA SER A 54 -1.44 10.35 2.81
C SER A 54 -2.80 10.09 2.18
N CYS A 55 -3.13 8.81 2.00
CA CYS A 55 -4.27 8.37 1.20
C CYS A 55 -4.99 7.22 1.88
N GLY A 56 -6.33 7.24 1.85
CA GLY A 56 -7.15 6.15 2.34
C GLY A 56 -7.05 4.90 1.46
N LEU A 57 -7.12 3.73 2.09
CA LEU A 57 -7.15 2.46 1.40
C LEU A 57 -8.53 2.17 0.79
N GLY A 58 -8.55 1.37 -0.27
CA GLY A 58 -9.77 0.78 -0.82
C GLY A 58 -10.17 -0.51 -0.10
N LYS A 59 -11.08 -1.26 -0.71
CA LYS A 59 -11.43 -2.60 -0.25
C LYS A 59 -10.36 -3.60 -0.66
N PHE A 60 -9.97 -4.49 0.25
CA PHE A 60 -9.08 -5.61 -0.05
C PHE A 60 -9.86 -6.72 -0.77
N GLN A 61 -9.41 -7.07 -1.97
CA GLN A 61 -9.99 -8.12 -2.80
C GLN A 61 -9.03 -9.31 -2.83
N PRO A 62 -9.48 -10.54 -2.54
CA PRO A 62 -8.62 -11.72 -2.65
C PRO A 62 -8.15 -11.89 -4.09
N MET A 63 -6.87 -12.23 -4.26
CA MET A 63 -6.24 -12.38 -5.56
C MET A 63 -5.42 -13.68 -5.61
N THR A 64 -5.57 -14.41 -6.71
CA THR A 64 -4.70 -15.54 -7.03
C THR A 64 -3.55 -15.02 -7.89
N LYS A 65 -2.30 -15.23 -7.46
CA LYS A 65 -1.15 -14.94 -8.31
C LYS A 65 -1.19 -15.88 -9.51
N ILE A 66 -1.24 -15.32 -10.71
CA ILE A 66 -0.95 -16.09 -11.93
C ILE A 66 0.56 -16.31 -11.91
N PRO A 67 1.06 -17.56 -12.00
CA PRO A 67 2.50 -17.79 -12.07
C PRO A 67 3.05 -17.05 -13.29
N SER A 68 4.01 -16.14 -13.06
CA SER A 68 4.72 -15.45 -14.14
C SER A 68 5.49 -16.50 -14.94
N LYS A 69 5.22 -16.60 -16.25
CA LYS A 69 6.10 -17.36 -17.15
C LYS A 69 7.46 -16.66 -17.13
N GLY A 70 8.47 -17.39 -16.65
CA GLY A 70 9.87 -16.98 -16.72
C GLY A 70 10.42 -17.08 -18.14
#